data_AF-A0A7C5CID4-F1
#
_entry.id   AF-A0A7C5CID4-F1
#
_cell.length_a   1.000
_cell.length_b   1.000
_cell.length_c   1.000
_cell.angle_alpha   90.00
_cell.angle_beta   90.00
_cell.angle_gamma   90.00
#
_symmetry.space_group_name_H-M   'P 1'
#
loop_
_entity.id
_entity.type
_entity.pdbx_description
1 polymer ?
#
loop_
_entity_poly.entity_id
_entity_poly.type
_entity_poly.pdbx_seq_one_letter_code
_entity_poly.pdbx_strand_id
1 'polypeptide(L)'
;TKILFGFGIAFELPVILFFLGMLGLINDKNLKDFFGYAVLIIFVVAALLTPPDVITQLLMAAPLILLYILSIIIVRMVNPYKKDDEDDNDDKDTIKENEPKQLT
;
A
#
# COMPACT_ATOMS: atom_id res chain seq x y z
N THR A 1 -16.91 8.55 20.31
CA THR A 1 -15.49 8.20 20.52
C THR A 1 -14.95 7.14 19.56
N LYS A 2 -15.71 6.07 19.23
CA LYS A 2 -15.25 4.98 18.35
C LYS A 2 -14.79 5.41 16.94
N ILE A 3 -15.46 6.41 16.35
CA ILE A 3 -15.17 6.89 14.99
C ILE A 3 -13.80 7.60 14.89
N LEU A 4 -13.45 8.43 15.88
CA LEU A 4 -12.16 9.16 15.89
C LEU A 4 -10.96 8.21 15.95
N PHE A 5 -11.10 7.10 16.68
CA PHE A 5 -10.06 6.08 16.79
C PHE A 5 -9.87 5.33 15.46
N GLY A 6 -10.96 4.95 14.79
CA GLY A 6 -10.89 4.30 13.47
C GLY A 6 -10.27 5.20 12.40
N PHE A 7 -10.60 6.50 12.39
CA PHE A 7 -9.94 7.47 11.52
C PHE A 7 -8.46 7.62 11.85
N GLY A 8 -8.09 7.73 13.13
CA GLY A 8 -6.68 7.82 13.54
C GLY A 8 -5.82 6.66 13.03
N ILE A 9 -6.33 5.43 13.10
CA ILE A 9 -5.65 4.25 12.54
C ILE A 9 -5.54 4.34 11.02
N ALA A 10 -6.59 4.81 10.33
CA ALA A 10 -6.52 4.98 8.88
C ALA A 10 -5.48 6.03 8.44
N PHE A 11 -5.23 7.05 9.26
CA PHE A 11 -4.14 8.02 9.02
C PHE A 11 -2.73 7.43 9.19
N GLU A 12 -2.61 6.24 9.76
CA GLU A 12 -1.32 5.51 9.84
C GLU A 12 -0.99 4.83 8.51
N LEU A 13 -2.00 4.45 7.71
CA LEU A 13 -1.80 3.76 6.43
C LEU A 13 -0.89 4.53 5.45
N PRO A 14 -1.03 5.85 5.25
CA PRO A 14 -0.10 6.61 4.40
C PRO A 14 1.36 6.52 4.86
N VAL A 15 1.59 6.52 6.17
CA VAL A 15 2.94 6.43 6.72
C VAL A 15 3.50 5.04 6.50
N ILE A 16 2.73 3.99 6.79
CA ILE A 16 3.15 2.59 6.59
C ILE A 16 3.45 2.33 5.10
N LEU A 17 2.57 2.76 4.20
CA LEU A 17 2.75 2.59 2.75
C LEU A 17 3.96 3.38 2.24
N PHE A 18 4.20 4.59 2.76
CA PHE A 18 5.43 5.33 2.46
C PHE A 18 6.68 4.54 2.85
N PHE A 19 6.75 4.02 4.07
CA PHE A 19 7.90 3.22 4.51
C PHE A 19 8.08 1.96 3.67
N LEU A 20 6.99 1.25 3.38
CA LEU A 20 7.03 0.03 2.60
C LEU A 20 7.46 0.32 1.14
N GLY A 21 7.07 1.47 0.58
CA GLY A 21 7.54 1.97 -0.70
C GLY A 21 9.03 2.35 -0.67
N MET A 22 9.47 3.01 0.40
CA MET A 22 10.89 3.37 0.61
C MET A 22 11.80 2.13 0.72
N LEU A 23 11.29 1.03 1.29
CA LEU A 23 12.00 -0.25 1.36
C LEU A 23 11.99 -1.03 0.04
N GLY A 24 11.29 -0.55 -0.99
CA GLY A 24 11.15 -1.25 -2.27
C GLY A 24 10.23 -2.48 -2.23
N LEU A 25 9.49 -2.69 -1.13
CA LEU A 25 8.59 -3.84 -0.95
C LEU A 25 7.27 -3.66 -1.70
N ILE A 26 6.88 -2.40 -1.96
CA ILE A 26 5.71 -2.06 -2.77
C ILE A 26 6.04 -0.96 -3.77
N ASN A 27 5.37 -1.02 -4.91
CA ASN A 27 5.48 -0.05 -6.01
C ASN A 27 4.12 0.62 -6.23
N ASP A 28 4.07 1.77 -6.90
CA ASP A 28 2.79 2.46 -7.17
C ASP A 28 1.81 1.61 -8.01
N LYS A 29 2.33 0.72 -8.86
CA LYS A 29 1.52 -0.28 -9.58
C LYS A 29 0.79 -1.23 -8.64
N ASN A 30 1.49 -1.77 -7.63
CA ASN A 30 0.89 -2.71 -6.67
C ASN A 30 -0.29 -2.07 -5.93
N LEU A 31 -0.16 -0.78 -5.57
CA LEU A 31 -1.23 -0.08 -4.86
C LEU A 31 -2.39 0.29 -5.78
N LYS A 32 -2.12 0.61 -7.05
CA LYS A 32 -3.19 0.83 -8.04
C LYS A 32 -3.96 -0.45 -8.31
N ASP A 33 -3.26 -1.58 -8.48
CA ASP A 33 -3.88 -2.89 -8.68
C ASP A 33 -4.70 -3.30 -7.43
N PHE A 34 -4.24 -2.93 -6.23
CA PHE A 34 -4.95 -3.19 -4.98
C PHE A 34 -6.09 -2.19 -4.67
N PHE A 35 -6.29 -1.15 -5.49
CA PHE A 35 -7.28 -0.10 -5.24
C PHE A 35 -8.71 -0.64 -5.07
N GLY A 36 -9.12 -1.61 -5.90
CA GLY A 36 -10.43 -2.24 -5.79
C GLY A 36 -10.65 -2.94 -4.44
N TYR A 37 -9.62 -3.64 -3.95
CA TYR A 37 -9.66 -4.28 -2.63
C TYR A 37 -9.66 -3.26 -1.49
N ALA A 38 -8.87 -2.19 -1.60
CA ALA A 38 -8.84 -1.11 -0.62
C ALA A 38 -10.22 -0.44 -0.49
N VAL A 39 -10.88 -0.11 -1.60
CA VAL A 39 -12.24 0.46 -1.60
C VAL A 39 -13.22 -0.52 -0.95
N LEU A 40 -13.18 -1.81 -1.29
CA LEU A 40 -14.05 -2.82 -0.68
C LEU A 40 -13.86 -2.88 0.85
N ILE A 41 -12.62 -2.94 1.33
CA ILE A 41 -12.30 -2.96 2.77
C ILE A 41 -12.82 -1.69 3.45
N ILE A 42 -12.64 -0.52 2.85
CA ILE A 42 -13.14 0.75 3.39
C ILE A 42 -14.66 0.73 3.53
N PHE A 43 -15.38 0.23 2.53
CA PHE A 43 -16.84 0.12 2.59
C PHE A 43 -17.30 -0.88 3.66
N VAL A 44 -16.59 -2.00 3.84
CA VAL A 44 -16.87 -2.97 4.91
C VAL A 44 -16.65 -2.34 6.29
N VAL A 45 -15.54 -1.64 6.49
CA VAL A 45 -15.25 -0.94 7.76
C VAL A 45 -16.29 0.14 8.03
N ALA A 46 -16.70 0.90 7.02
CA ALA A 46 -17.75 1.90 7.16
C ALA A 46 -19.11 1.28 7.53
N ALA A 47 -19.49 0.15 6.91
CA ALA A 47 -20.72 -0.57 7.24
C ALA A 47 -20.72 -1.18 8.65
N LEU A 48 -19.55 -1.48 9.22
CA LEU A 48 -19.44 -1.92 10.62
C LEU A 48 -19.55 -0.77 11.61
N LEU A 49 -19.15 0.44 11.22
CA LEU A 49 -19.09 1.61 12.10
C LEU A 49 -20.37 2.46 12.09
N THR A 50 -21.06 2.54 10.96
CA THR A 50 -22.36 3.22 10.81
C THR A 50 -23.45 2.22 10.45
N PRO A 51 -24.71 2.44 10.87
CA PRO A 51 -25.84 1.70 10.29
C PRO A 51 -25.81 1.82 8.76
N PRO A 52 -26.31 0.81 8.00
CA PRO A 52 -26.13 0.68 6.56
C PRO A 52 -26.96 1.73 5.80
N ASP A 53 -26.59 2.99 5.94
CA ASP A 53 -27.08 4.11 5.17
C ASP A 53 -26.01 4.48 4.14
N VAL A 54 -26.37 4.35 2.87
CA VAL A 54 -25.47 4.50 1.72
C VAL A 54 -24.85 5.89 1.67
N ILE A 55 -25.59 6.95 2.06
CA ILE A 55 -25.08 8.32 2.01
C ILE A 55 -24.03 8.54 3.09
N THR A 56 -24.34 8.19 4.35
CA THR A 56 -23.38 8.34 5.45
C THR A 56 -22.17 7.40 5.30
N GLN A 57 -22.37 6.20 4.74
CA GLN A 57 -21.28 5.27 4.42
C GLN A 57 -20.34 5.85 3.37
N LEU A 58 -20.87 6.47 2.30
CA LEU A 58 -20.05 7.13 1.28
C LEU A 58 -19.31 8.35 1.86
N LEU A 59 -19.97 9.14 2.73
CA LEU A 59 -19.37 10.29 3.41
C LEU A 59 -18.20 9.88 4.31
N MET A 60 -18.27 8.72 4.96
CA MET A 60 -17.16 8.17 5.75
C MET A 60 -16.08 7.47 4.90
N ALA A 61 -16.48 6.80 3.82
CA ALA A 61 -15.54 6.15 2.92
C ALA A 61 -14.70 7.17 2.14
N ALA A 62 -15.28 8.32 1.78
CA ALA A 62 -14.60 9.38 1.02
C ALA A 62 -13.25 9.82 1.64
N PRO A 63 -13.15 10.22 2.92
CA PRO A 63 -11.86 10.57 3.53
C PRO A 63 -10.88 9.40 3.61
N LEU A 64 -11.35 8.16 3.79
CA LEU A 64 -10.48 6.98 3.81
C LEU A 64 -9.89 6.67 2.42
N ILE A 65 -10.72 6.76 1.39
CA ILE A 65 -10.29 6.60 -0.01
C ILE A 65 -9.30 7.70 -0.38
N LEU A 66 -9.54 8.94 0.06
CA LEU A 66 -8.62 10.05 -0.15
C LEU A 66 -7.24 9.77 0.46
N LEU A 67 -7.19 9.23 1.68
CA LEU A 67 -5.93 8.83 2.32
C LEU A 67 -5.19 7.74 1.52
N TYR A 68 -5.93 6.77 0.99
CA TYR A 68 -5.34 5.74 0.14
C TYR A 68 -4.75 6.32 -1.16
N ILE A 69 -5.49 7.22 -1.82
CA ILE A 69 -5.00 7.92 -3.03
C ILE A 69 -3.75 8.75 -2.71
N LEU A 70 -3.75 9.47 -1.59
CA LEU A 70 -2.57 10.22 -1.13
C LEU A 70 -1.37 9.30 -0.92
N SER A 71 -1.60 8.12 -0.35
CA SER A 71 -0.55 7.09 -0.14
C SER A 71 0.05 6.62 -1.47
N ILE A 72 -0.77 6.41 -2.50
CA ILE A 72 -0.30 6.04 -3.84
C ILE A 72 0.61 7.13 -4.41
N ILE A 73 0.23 8.40 -4.28
CA ILE A 73 1.01 9.52 -4.80
C ILE A 73 2.37 9.60 -4.11
N ILE A 74 2.39 9.41 -2.79
CA ILE A 74 3.62 9.39 -2.00
C ILE A 74 4.54 8.24 -2.45
N VAL A 75 4.01 7.01 -2.55
CA VAL A 75 4.79 5.84 -2.99
C VAL A 75 5.29 6.01 -4.42
N ARG A 76 4.49 6.60 -5.31
CA ARG A 76 4.91 6.90 -6.69
C ARG A 76 6.09 7.87 -6.76
N MET A 77 6.22 8.78 -5.81
CA MET A 77 7.35 9.72 -5.76
C MET A 77 8.62 9.04 -5.24
N VAL A 78 8.49 8.09 -4.32
CA VAL A 78 9.62 7.40 -3.66
C VAL A 78 10.11 6.20 -4.47
N ASN A 79 9.17 5.38 -4.95
CA ASN A 79 9.43 4.15 -5.67
C ASN A 79 8.47 4.03 -6.88
N PRO A 80 8.67 4.84 -7.93
CA PRO A 80 7.90 4.73 -9.16
C PRO A 80 8.16 3.38 -9.82
N TYR A 81 7.09 2.68 -10.19
CA TYR A 81 7.18 1.45 -10.97
C TYR A 81 7.84 1.76 -12.32
N LYS A 82 9.06 1.25 -12.51
CA LYS A 82 9.66 1.10 -13.84
C LYS A 82 9.12 -0.18 -14.44
N LYS A 83 8.42 -0.04 -15.55
CA LYS A 83 8.08 -1.17 -16.41
C LYS A 83 9.31 -1.37 -17.27
N ASP A 84 10.20 -2.25 -16.83
CA ASP A 84 11.30 -2.66 -17.68
C ASP A 84 10.67 -3.46 -18.82
N ASP A 85 10.76 -2.92 -20.03
CA ASP A 85 10.34 -3.60 -21.27
C ASP A 85 11.39 -4.67 -21.60
N GLU A 86 11.53 -5.71 -20.78
CA GLU A 86 12.29 -6.91 -21.12
C GLU A 86 11.53 -8.15 -20.64
N ASP A 87 10.82 -8.80 -21.58
CA ASP A 87 10.74 -10.25 -21.59
C ASP A 87 12.18 -10.76 -21.78
N ASP A 88 12.92 -10.95 -20.68
CA ASP A 88 13.96 -11.97 -20.66
C ASP A 88 14.30 -12.40 -19.21
N ASN A 89 14.29 -13.71 -19.05
CA ASN A 89 14.81 -14.54 -17.96
C ASN A 89 15.62 -13.83 -16.85
N ASP A 90 15.24 -14.02 -15.58
CA ASP A 90 16.08 -14.81 -14.67
C ASP A 90 15.41 -15.09 -13.31
N ASP A 91 15.10 -16.37 -13.13
CA ASP A 91 15.10 -17.05 -11.85
C ASP A 91 16.58 -17.17 -11.41
N LYS A 92 17.04 -16.26 -10.54
CA LYS A 92 18.22 -16.32 -9.62
C LYS A 92 18.47 -14.90 -9.12
N ASP A 93 18.58 -14.64 -7.82
CA ASP A 93 19.74 -15.04 -7.07
C ASP A 93 19.40 -15.48 -5.64
N THR A 94 19.66 -16.75 -5.42
CA THR A 94 20.17 -17.22 -4.13
C THR A 94 21.61 -16.67 -3.99
N ILE A 95 22.04 -16.41 -2.75
CA ILE A 95 23.46 -16.27 -2.33
C ILE A 95 24.06 -14.85 -2.38
N LYS A 96 23.95 -14.15 -1.24
CA LYS A 96 25.07 -13.45 -0.58
C LYS A 96 25.01 -13.91 0.88
N GLU A 97 26.06 -14.31 1.58
CA GLU A 97 27.45 -13.90 1.57
C GLU A 97 28.24 -14.88 2.47
N ASN A 98 29.52 -15.13 2.17
CA ASN A 98 30.65 -15.20 3.12
C ASN A 98 31.91 -15.68 2.37
N GLU A 99 32.81 -14.73 2.09
CA GLU A 99 34.17 -14.90 1.56
C GLU A 99 35.10 -15.69 2.54
N PRO A 100 36.44 -15.86 2.32
CA PRO A 100 37.31 -15.62 1.15
C PRO A 100 38.27 -16.80 0.82
N LYS A 101 38.97 -16.69 -0.33
CA LYS A 101 40.16 -17.46 -0.72
C LYS A 101 41.26 -17.48 0.36
N GLN A 102 41.78 -18.66 0.69
CA GLN A 102 43.21 -18.95 1.04
C GLN A 102 43.49 -20.42 0.66
N LEU A 103 44.29 -20.72 -0.38
CA LEU A 103 45.75 -20.98 -0.38
C LEU A 103 46.17 -22.22 0.43
N THR A 104 46.23 -23.40 -0.21
CA THR A 104 47.32 -24.42 -0.26
C THR A 104 46.81 -25.63 -1.03
#